data_AF-A0A336K949-F1
#
_entry.id   AF-A0A336K949-F1
#
_cell.length_a   1.000
_cell.length_b   1.000
_cell.length_c   1.000
_cell.angle_alpha   90.00
_cell.angle_beta   90.00
_cell.angle_gamma   90.00
#
_symmetry.space_group_name_H-M   'P 1'
#
loop_
_entity.id
_entity.type
_entity.pdbx_description
1 polymer ?
#
loop_
_entity_poly.entity_id
_entity_poly.type
_entity_poly.pdbx_seq_one_letter_code
_entity_poly.pdbx_strand_id
1 'polypeptide(L)'
;MLNSINDVERDNTEQSNMVIDNSDESEKSSAEDDQSEEDDSSMSEGECERRKANCLENLAQLEKQFEILKEQLYRERISQVENQLNEVRGEKSQEYLAPLQRLNDNMNSRKEVAEILKNYRMENIKHKFESEEQAALQHFESEKQLTKDSLFDELMEKIRRLEEDRHNVDLSWDDWGDRNMRPNKVRGPGRKKAVTVTGPFIVYMLREEEIIEDWNSIRKALNQQREYQNIPMVK
;
A
#
# COMPACT_ATOMS: atom_id res chain seq x y z
N MET A 1 7.29 5.92 -6.26
CA MET A 1 7.80 6.54 -7.49
C MET A 1 6.63 7.02 -8.31
N LEU A 2 6.68 8.28 -8.76
CA LEU A 2 5.86 8.94 -9.77
C LEU A 2 4.37 9.22 -9.44
N ASN A 3 4.15 10.28 -8.66
CA ASN A 3 2.98 11.15 -8.81
C ASN A 3 3.47 12.49 -9.36
N SER A 4 3.33 12.70 -10.66
CA SER A 4 3.40 14.01 -11.33
C SER A 4 2.79 13.84 -12.71
N ILE A 5 1.51 14.18 -12.84
CA ILE A 5 0.90 14.74 -14.06
C ILE A 5 -0.38 15.40 -13.55
N ASN A 6 -0.26 16.68 -13.24
CA ASN A 6 -1.35 17.64 -13.26
C ASN A 6 -0.86 18.80 -14.14
N ASP A 7 -1.81 19.37 -14.87
CA ASP A 7 -1.78 20.70 -15.48
C ASP A 7 -1.07 20.83 -16.83
N VAL A 8 -1.78 20.43 -17.89
CA VAL A 8 -1.76 21.20 -19.16
C VAL A 8 -3.18 21.28 -19.71
N GLU A 9 -4.01 22.15 -19.10
CA GLU A 9 -5.08 22.81 -19.84
C GLU A 9 -4.44 23.91 -20.67
N ARG A 10 -4.36 23.71 -21.99
CA ARG A 10 -4.08 24.78 -22.95
C ARG A 10 -5.31 25.00 -23.79
N ASP A 11 -6.00 26.07 -23.41
CA ASP A 11 -7.14 26.68 -24.05
C ASP A 11 -6.75 27.14 -25.47
N ASN A 12 -7.38 26.54 -26.48
CA ASN A 12 -7.12 26.85 -27.89
C ASN A 12 -8.34 27.60 -28.43
N THR A 13 -8.43 28.88 -28.06
CA THR A 13 -9.40 29.83 -28.63
C THR A 13 -8.71 30.61 -29.73
N GLU A 14 -8.73 30.08 -30.96
CA GLU A 14 -8.39 30.87 -32.16
C GLU A 14 -9.62 31.69 -32.57
N GLN A 15 -9.78 32.87 -31.97
CA GLN A 15 -10.63 33.93 -32.51
C GLN A 15 -9.75 34.98 -33.19
N SER A 16 -10.06 35.18 -34.46
CA SER A 16 -9.54 36.21 -35.34
C SER A 16 -9.60 37.60 -34.71
N ASN A 17 -8.45 38.25 -34.52
CA ASN A 17 -8.36 39.68 -34.34
C ASN A 17 -7.37 40.24 -35.37
N MET A 18 -7.90 40.80 -36.46
CA MET A 18 -7.15 41.74 -37.29
C MET A 18 -6.92 43.00 -36.47
N VAL A 19 -5.69 43.16 -35.98
CA VAL A 19 -5.23 44.42 -35.38
C VAL A 19 -4.91 45.35 -36.54
N ILE A 20 -5.75 46.38 -36.74
CA ILE A 20 -5.45 47.50 -37.64
C ILE A 20 -4.47 48.40 -36.89
N ASP A 21 -3.20 48.32 -37.28
CA ASP A 21 -2.14 49.20 -36.81
C ASP A 21 -2.24 50.54 -37.55
N ASN A 22 -2.82 51.53 -36.88
CA ASN A 22 -2.79 52.93 -37.30
C ASN A 22 -1.44 53.52 -36.87
N SER A 23 -0.44 53.39 -37.74
CA SER A 23 0.79 54.17 -37.64
C SER A 23 0.62 55.47 -38.45
N ASP A 24 0.39 56.55 -37.71
CA ASP A 24 0.44 57.95 -38.13
C ASP A 24 1.92 58.36 -38.26
N GLU A 25 2.43 58.40 -39.49
CA GLU A 25 3.73 59.00 -39.82
C GLU A 25 3.48 60.07 -40.90
N SER A 26 3.37 61.29 -40.40
CA SER A 26 3.43 62.52 -41.15
C SER A 26 4.90 62.92 -41.35
N GLU A 27 5.36 63.04 -42.59
CA GLU A 27 6.10 64.21 -43.11
C GLU A 27 6.74 63.98 -44.49
N LYS A 28 6.59 65.02 -45.34
CA LYS A 28 7.44 65.43 -46.49
C LYS A 28 7.45 64.52 -47.73
N SER A 29 7.31 65.01 -48.95
CA SER A 29 7.65 66.32 -49.50
C SER A 29 6.79 66.64 -50.73
N SER A 30 6.06 67.74 -50.67
CA SER A 30 5.46 68.39 -51.84
C SER A 30 6.57 69.11 -52.60
N ALA A 31 7.09 68.49 -53.66
CA ALA A 31 7.88 69.17 -54.66
C ALA A 31 6.91 69.62 -55.76
N GLU A 32 6.57 70.90 -55.73
CA GLU A 32 5.88 71.60 -56.81
C GLU A 32 6.84 71.67 -58.00
N ASP A 33 6.58 70.85 -59.01
CA ASP A 33 7.16 71.00 -60.36
C ASP A 33 6.11 71.73 -61.21
N ASP A 34 6.20 73.06 -61.17
CA ASP A 34 5.43 74.00 -62.00
C ASP A 34 6.06 74.01 -63.40
N GLN A 35 5.66 73.04 -64.22
CA GLN A 35 5.87 73.10 -65.67
C GLN A 35 4.58 73.54 -66.35
N SER A 36 4.54 74.85 -66.58
CA SER A 36 3.63 75.54 -67.47
C SER A 36 3.95 75.16 -68.91
N GLU A 37 3.29 74.13 -69.42
CA GLU A 37 3.10 73.93 -70.85
C GLU A 37 1.82 74.65 -71.26
N GLU A 38 1.99 75.82 -71.84
CA GLU A 38 0.95 76.52 -72.56
C GLU A 38 0.54 75.72 -73.81
N ASP A 39 -0.76 75.53 -73.93
CA ASP A 39 -1.54 75.56 -75.17
C ASP A 39 -2.27 74.28 -75.60
N ASP A 40 -3.52 74.55 -75.98
CA ASP A 40 -4.51 73.75 -76.69
C ASP A 40 -5.26 72.61 -75.97
N SER A 41 -6.14 73.00 -75.04
CA SER A 41 -7.45 72.37 -75.00
C SER A 41 -8.49 73.30 -74.38
N SER A 42 -9.02 74.21 -75.20
CA SER A 42 -10.33 74.81 -74.92
C SER A 42 -11.39 73.72 -75.10
N MET A 43 -11.42 72.75 -74.18
CA MET A 43 -12.58 71.89 -73.99
C MET A 43 -13.75 72.83 -73.85
N SER A 44 -14.70 72.75 -74.79
CA SER A 44 -15.95 73.48 -74.65
C SER A 44 -16.51 73.19 -73.27
N GLU A 45 -17.14 74.17 -72.64
CA GLU A 45 -17.80 74.00 -71.34
C GLU A 45 -18.65 72.71 -71.31
N GLY A 46 -19.26 72.37 -72.45
CA GLY A 46 -20.00 71.13 -72.65
C GLY A 46 -19.18 69.82 -72.64
N GLU A 47 -17.91 69.80 -73.02
CA GLU A 47 -17.04 68.61 -72.91
C GLU A 47 -16.57 68.38 -71.46
N CYS A 48 -16.30 69.46 -70.71
CA CYS A 48 -16.02 69.39 -69.28
C CYS A 48 -17.24 68.87 -68.51
N GLU A 49 -18.43 69.41 -68.81
CA GLU A 49 -19.70 68.94 -68.25
C GLU A 49 -19.97 67.48 -68.60
N ARG A 50 -19.67 67.04 -69.82
CA ARG A 50 -19.81 65.63 -70.23
C ARG A 50 -18.92 64.69 -69.42
N ARG A 51 -17.64 65.04 -69.20
CA ARG A 51 -16.76 64.21 -68.36
C ARG A 51 -17.23 64.16 -66.91
N LYS A 52 -17.67 65.30 -66.36
CA LYS A 52 -18.25 65.37 -65.02
C LYS A 52 -19.49 64.50 -64.89
N ALA A 53 -20.39 64.54 -65.87
CA ALA A 53 -21.58 63.71 -65.92
C ALA A 53 -21.22 62.21 -65.98
N ASN A 54 -20.29 61.81 -66.85
CA ASN A 54 -19.82 60.42 -66.93
C ASN A 54 -19.15 59.94 -65.63
N CYS A 55 -18.38 60.81 -64.96
CA CYS A 55 -17.76 60.49 -63.67
C CYS A 55 -18.81 60.30 -62.57
N LEU A 56 -19.82 61.16 -62.51
CA LEU A 56 -20.96 61.02 -61.60
C LEU A 56 -21.77 59.76 -61.89
N GLU A 57 -21.96 59.41 -63.17
CA GLU A 57 -22.62 58.16 -63.55
C GLU A 57 -21.81 56.94 -63.10
N ASN A 58 -20.50 56.94 -63.30
CA ASN A 58 -19.62 55.86 -62.82
C ASN A 58 -19.64 55.73 -61.29
N LEU A 59 -19.62 56.84 -60.56
CA LEU A 59 -19.76 56.84 -59.10
C LEU A 59 -21.13 56.28 -58.67
N ALA A 60 -22.21 56.68 -59.33
CA ALA A 60 -23.55 56.15 -59.05
C ALA A 60 -23.66 54.65 -59.36
N GLN A 61 -23.00 54.18 -60.43
CA GLN A 61 -22.93 52.75 -60.76
C GLN A 61 -22.12 51.96 -59.73
N LEU A 62 -20.98 52.50 -59.27
CA LEU A 62 -20.16 51.91 -58.20
C LEU A 62 -20.94 51.82 -56.89
N GLU A 63 -21.61 52.90 -56.49
CA GLU A 63 -22.40 52.94 -55.26
C GLU A 63 -23.54 51.91 -55.30
N LYS A 64 -24.20 51.76 -56.45
CA LYS A 64 -25.19 50.69 -56.67
C LYS A 64 -24.59 49.29 -56.54
N GLN A 65 -23.39 49.05 -57.06
CA GLN A 65 -22.70 47.76 -56.91
C GLN A 65 -22.34 47.48 -55.45
N PHE A 66 -21.87 48.50 -54.72
CA PHE A 66 -21.59 48.39 -53.29
C PHE A 66 -22.84 48.06 -52.48
N GLU A 67 -23.98 48.68 -52.79
CA GLU A 67 -25.25 48.40 -52.12
C GLU A 67 -25.66 46.93 -52.31
N ILE A 68 -25.54 46.42 -53.55
CA ILE A 68 -25.86 45.02 -53.88
C ILE A 68 -24.93 44.04 -53.13
N LEU A 69 -23.62 44.31 -53.15
CA LEU A 69 -22.62 43.50 -52.46
C LEU A 69 -22.86 43.47 -50.95
N LYS A 70 -23.16 44.63 -50.36
CA LYS A 70 -23.48 44.77 -48.94
C LYS A 70 -24.73 43.97 -48.59
N GLU A 71 -25.79 44.06 -49.38
CA GLU A 71 -27.02 43.31 -49.14
C GLU A 71 -26.81 41.80 -49.29
N GLN A 72 -25.98 41.38 -50.25
CA GLN A 72 -25.59 39.97 -50.42
C GLN A 72 -24.79 39.45 -49.23
N LEU A 73 -23.84 40.23 -48.70
CA LEU A 73 -23.07 39.89 -47.50
C LEU A 73 -23.99 39.71 -46.28
N TYR A 74 -24.97 40.59 -46.09
CA TYR A 74 -25.94 40.44 -45.00
C TYR A 74 -26.82 39.20 -45.18
N ARG A 75 -27.30 38.94 -46.39
CA ARG A 75 -28.09 37.72 -46.68
C ARG A 75 -27.28 36.45 -46.40
N GLU A 76 -26.03 36.41 -46.83
CA GLU A 76 -25.14 35.27 -46.57
C GLU A 76 -24.88 35.10 -45.07
N ARG A 77 -24.62 36.19 -44.35
CA ARG A 77 -24.40 36.15 -42.90
C ARG A 77 -25.62 35.64 -42.14
N ILE A 78 -26.82 36.11 -42.51
CA ILE A 78 -28.08 35.63 -41.93
C ILE A 78 -28.25 34.14 -42.22
N SER A 79 -28.03 33.70 -43.46
CA SER A 79 -28.15 32.29 -43.84
C SER A 79 -27.17 31.40 -43.08
N GLN A 80 -25.92 31.82 -42.88
CA GLN A 80 -24.95 31.10 -42.06
C GLN A 80 -25.45 30.92 -40.62
N VAL A 81 -25.98 31.99 -40.01
CA VAL A 81 -26.51 31.93 -38.64
C VAL A 81 -27.75 31.03 -38.58
N GLU A 82 -28.67 31.13 -39.54
CA GLU A 82 -29.85 30.26 -39.62
C GLU A 82 -29.48 28.79 -39.75
N ASN A 83 -28.47 28.47 -40.57
CA ASN A 83 -27.95 27.11 -40.72
C ASN A 83 -27.36 26.58 -39.42
N GLN A 84 -26.51 27.36 -38.73
CA GLN A 84 -25.98 26.99 -37.42
C GLN A 84 -27.09 26.77 -36.39
N LEU A 85 -28.13 27.62 -36.40
CA LEU A 85 -29.28 27.49 -35.50
C LEU A 85 -30.07 26.21 -35.79
N ASN A 86 -30.22 25.85 -37.07
CA ASN A 86 -30.86 24.60 -37.49
C ASN A 86 -30.02 23.37 -37.12
N GLU A 87 -28.70 23.43 -37.23
CA GLU A 87 -27.80 22.36 -36.78
C GLU A 87 -27.86 22.15 -35.27
N VAL A 88 -27.92 23.23 -34.49
CA VAL A 88 -28.10 23.17 -33.04
C VAL A 88 -29.47 22.60 -32.68
N ARG A 89 -30.56 23.08 -33.30
CA ARG A 89 -31.91 22.54 -33.09
C ARG A 89 -32.05 21.09 -33.52
N GLY A 90 -31.30 20.69 -34.55
CA GLY A 90 -31.24 19.33 -35.05
C GLY A 90 -30.27 18.43 -34.30
N GLU A 91 -29.65 18.90 -33.21
CA GLU A 91 -28.64 18.17 -32.41
C GLU A 91 -27.44 17.66 -33.23
N LYS A 92 -27.14 18.33 -34.36
CA LYS A 92 -26.07 17.98 -35.30
C LYS A 92 -24.88 18.92 -35.23
N SER A 93 -24.91 19.91 -34.34
CA SER A 93 -23.81 20.87 -34.20
C SER A 93 -22.51 20.16 -33.82
N GLN A 94 -21.54 20.19 -34.74
CA GLN A 94 -20.28 19.48 -34.58
C GLN A 94 -19.44 20.03 -33.42
N GLU A 95 -19.58 21.32 -33.13
CA GLU A 95 -18.92 21.99 -31.99
C GLU A 95 -19.35 21.40 -30.65
N TYR A 96 -20.57 20.87 -30.56
CA TYR A 96 -21.08 20.19 -29.36
C TYR A 96 -20.82 18.68 -29.38
N LEU A 97 -21.00 18.03 -30.53
CA LEU A 97 -20.84 16.58 -30.67
C LEU A 97 -19.41 16.11 -30.42
N ALA A 98 -18.40 16.88 -30.86
CA ALA A 98 -17.01 16.49 -30.66
C ALA A 98 -16.57 16.49 -29.17
N PRO A 99 -16.88 17.54 -28.36
CA PRO A 99 -16.72 17.47 -26.90
C PRO A 99 -17.53 16.34 -26.25
N LEU A 100 -18.77 16.12 -26.68
CA LEU A 100 -19.62 15.06 -26.13
C LEU A 100 -19.02 13.67 -26.35
N GLN A 101 -18.52 13.39 -27.56
CA GLN A 101 -17.85 12.13 -27.86
C GLN A 101 -16.61 11.94 -26.99
N ARG A 102 -15.75 12.97 -26.88
CA ARG A 102 -14.56 12.93 -26.00
C ARG A 102 -14.92 12.64 -24.54
N LEU A 103 -16.00 13.24 -24.04
CA LEU A 103 -16.48 12.99 -22.68
C LEU A 103 -16.96 11.54 -22.51
N ASN A 104 -17.68 11.01 -23.50
CA ASN A 104 -18.14 9.63 -23.50
C ASN A 104 -16.97 8.63 -23.54
N ASP A 105 -15.95 8.90 -24.36
CA ASP A 105 -14.74 8.11 -24.44
C ASP A 105 -14.00 8.11 -23.09
N ASN A 106 -13.85 9.29 -22.46
CA ASN A 106 -13.26 9.41 -21.12
C ASN A 106 -14.04 8.62 -20.06
N MET A 107 -15.37 8.71 -20.08
CA MET A 107 -16.22 7.92 -19.19
C MET A 107 -15.96 6.42 -19.36
N ASN A 108 -15.90 5.94 -20.61
CA ASN A 108 -15.67 4.52 -20.90
C ASN A 108 -14.28 4.08 -20.43
N SER A 109 -13.23 4.85 -20.73
CA SER A 109 -11.88 4.57 -20.22
C SER A 109 -11.85 4.52 -18.69
N ARG A 110 -12.55 5.44 -18.00
CA ARG A 110 -12.64 5.43 -16.54
C ARG A 110 -13.35 4.19 -16.00
N LYS A 111 -14.39 3.71 -16.69
CA LYS A 111 -15.09 2.47 -16.31
C LYS A 111 -14.17 1.26 -16.47
N GLU A 112 -13.47 1.13 -17.58
CA GLU A 112 -12.51 0.04 -17.82
C GLU A 112 -11.40 0.01 -16.77
N VAL A 113 -10.80 1.17 -16.48
CA VAL A 113 -9.77 1.28 -15.43
C VAL A 113 -10.33 0.89 -14.06
N ALA A 114 -11.55 1.33 -13.73
CA ALA A 114 -12.19 0.97 -12.46
C ALA A 114 -12.45 -0.54 -12.34
N GLU A 115 -12.84 -1.20 -13.44
CA GLU A 115 -13.04 -2.64 -13.48
C GLU A 115 -11.73 -3.41 -13.28
N ILE A 116 -10.68 -3.05 -14.01
CA ILE A 116 -9.34 -3.64 -13.86
C ILE A 116 -8.86 -3.47 -12.42
N LEU A 117 -9.00 -2.27 -11.86
CA LEU A 117 -8.55 -1.97 -10.50
C LEU A 117 -9.35 -2.73 -9.44
N LYS A 118 -10.65 -2.95 -9.65
CA LYS A 118 -11.46 -3.85 -8.82
C LYS A 118 -10.92 -5.27 -8.87
N ASN A 119 -10.63 -5.80 -10.06
CA ASN A 119 -10.13 -7.16 -10.23
C ASN A 119 -8.79 -7.36 -9.51
N TYR A 120 -7.83 -6.43 -9.68
CA TYR A 120 -6.56 -6.48 -8.95
C TYR A 120 -6.72 -6.41 -7.44
N ARG A 121 -7.66 -5.61 -6.93
CA ARG A 121 -7.93 -5.56 -5.48
C ARG A 121 -8.48 -6.88 -4.97
N MET A 122 -9.40 -7.50 -5.71
CA MET A 122 -9.95 -8.82 -5.35
C MET A 122 -8.87 -9.89 -5.36
N GLU A 123 -8.01 -9.89 -6.37
CA GLU A 123 -6.90 -10.83 -6.48
C GLU A 123 -5.87 -10.62 -5.35
N ASN A 124 -5.55 -9.37 -5.01
CA ASN A 124 -4.65 -9.06 -3.89
C ASN A 124 -5.22 -9.56 -2.55
N ILE A 125 -6.52 -9.39 -2.31
CA ILE A 125 -7.19 -9.91 -1.11
C ILE A 125 -7.10 -11.43 -1.08
N LYS A 126 -7.35 -12.09 -2.21
CA LYS A 126 -7.25 -13.55 -2.33
C LYS A 126 -5.83 -14.04 -2.01
N HIS A 127 -4.80 -13.44 -2.62
CA HIS A 127 -3.41 -13.81 -2.36
C HIS A 127 -3.03 -13.61 -0.89
N LYS A 128 -3.47 -12.51 -0.26
CA LYS A 128 -3.25 -12.29 1.18
C LYS A 128 -3.90 -13.37 2.03
N PHE A 129 -5.16 -13.70 1.74
CA PHE A 129 -5.88 -14.75 2.43
C PHE A 129 -5.17 -16.10 2.31
N GLU A 130 -4.80 -16.51 1.09
CA GLU A 130 -4.11 -17.77 0.85
C GLU A 130 -2.73 -17.82 1.53
N SER A 131 -1.98 -16.70 1.52
CA SER A 131 -0.69 -16.63 2.19
C SER A 131 -0.81 -16.72 3.71
N GLU A 132 -1.84 -16.10 4.29
CA GLU A 132 -2.09 -16.14 5.73
C GLU A 132 -2.53 -17.54 6.16
N GLU A 133 -3.41 -18.18 5.38
CA GLU A 133 -3.83 -19.57 5.62
C GLU A 133 -2.63 -20.52 5.62
N GLN A 134 -1.75 -20.41 4.63
CA GLN A 134 -0.53 -21.21 4.56
C GLN A 134 0.43 -20.93 5.73
N ALA A 135 0.64 -19.66 6.07
CA ALA A 135 1.48 -19.28 7.20
C ALA A 135 0.93 -19.82 8.53
N ALA A 136 -0.38 -19.73 8.75
CA ALA A 136 -1.04 -20.25 9.95
C ALA A 136 -0.92 -21.77 10.06
N LEU A 137 -1.11 -22.50 8.95
CA LEU A 137 -0.94 -23.95 8.92
C LEU A 137 0.50 -24.36 9.22
N GLN A 138 1.48 -23.75 8.57
CA GLN A 138 2.90 -24.03 8.81
C GLN A 138 3.30 -23.71 10.24
N HIS A 139 2.84 -22.57 10.77
CA HIS A 139 3.09 -22.19 12.16
C HIS A 139 2.51 -23.23 13.12
N PHE A 140 1.26 -23.66 12.91
CA PHE A 140 0.65 -24.70 13.72
C PHE A 140 1.41 -26.03 13.66
N GLU A 141 1.83 -26.47 12.48
CA GLU A 141 2.60 -27.71 12.32
C GLU A 141 3.96 -27.62 13.01
N SER A 142 4.63 -26.48 12.88
CA SER A 142 5.91 -26.20 13.53
C SER A 142 5.78 -26.23 15.06
N GLU A 143 4.80 -25.53 15.62
CA GLU A 143 4.57 -25.48 17.08
C GLU A 143 4.21 -26.86 17.66
N LYS A 144 3.38 -27.62 16.93
CA LYS A 144 3.05 -28.99 17.30
C LYS A 144 4.30 -29.87 17.36
N GLN A 145 5.18 -29.75 16.37
CA GLN A 145 6.42 -30.52 16.30
C GLN A 145 7.40 -30.10 17.40
N LEU A 146 7.59 -28.79 17.60
CA LEU A 146 8.44 -28.22 18.65
C LEU A 146 8.01 -28.70 20.04
N THR A 147 6.69 -28.68 20.32
CA THR A 147 6.14 -29.16 21.59
C THR A 147 6.40 -30.65 21.79
N LYS A 148 6.24 -31.45 20.73
CA LYS A 148 6.51 -32.88 20.77
C LYS A 148 7.98 -33.16 21.08
N ASP A 149 8.89 -32.44 20.43
CA ASP A 149 10.34 -32.59 20.64
C ASP A 149 10.73 -32.15 22.05
N SER A 150 10.20 -31.03 22.54
CA SER A 150 10.37 -30.60 23.94
C SER A 150 9.92 -31.66 24.95
N LEU A 151 8.76 -32.29 24.73
CA LEU A 151 8.28 -33.37 25.59
C LEU A 151 9.17 -34.60 25.54
N PHE A 152 9.68 -34.96 24.36
CA PHE A 152 10.64 -36.06 24.23
C PHE A 152 11.93 -35.76 24.99
N ASP A 153 12.49 -34.57 24.84
CA ASP A 153 13.72 -34.17 25.53
C ASP A 153 13.54 -34.19 27.05
N GLU A 154 12.40 -33.70 27.57
CA GLU A 154 12.07 -33.78 28.99
C GLU A 154 11.96 -35.22 29.50
N LEU A 155 11.35 -36.12 28.72
CA LEU A 155 11.23 -37.54 29.09
C LEU A 155 12.60 -38.23 29.06
N MET A 156 13.42 -37.95 28.05
CA MET A 156 14.76 -38.51 27.93
C MET A 156 15.67 -38.04 29.07
N GLU A 157 15.60 -36.76 29.45
CA GLU A 157 16.36 -36.24 30.60
C GLU A 157 15.86 -36.84 31.92
N LYS A 158 14.55 -37.06 32.08
CA LYS A 158 14.00 -37.78 33.26
C LYS A 158 14.51 -39.22 33.32
N ILE A 159 14.52 -39.94 32.20
CA ILE A 159 15.07 -41.30 32.12
C ILE A 159 16.55 -41.28 32.49
N ARG A 160 17.33 -40.38 31.90
CA ARG A 160 18.77 -40.21 32.16
C ARG A 160 19.04 -39.98 33.66
N ARG A 161 18.29 -39.09 34.31
CA ARG A 161 18.40 -38.83 35.75
C ARG A 161 18.06 -40.06 36.59
N LEU A 162 17.00 -40.80 36.24
CA LEU A 162 16.65 -42.03 36.95
C LEU A 162 17.73 -43.11 36.80
N GLU A 163 18.38 -43.20 35.64
CA GLU A 163 19.51 -44.11 35.43
C GLU A 163 20.75 -43.69 36.22
N GLU A 164 21.06 -42.39 36.25
CA GLU A 164 22.12 -41.81 37.07
C GLU A 164 21.85 -42.08 38.57
N ASP A 165 20.63 -41.85 39.05
CA ASP A 165 20.21 -42.11 40.43
C ASP A 165 20.30 -43.60 40.77
N ARG A 166 19.87 -44.50 39.87
CA ARG A 166 20.02 -45.95 40.05
C ARG A 166 21.49 -46.33 40.18
N HIS A 167 22.35 -45.84 39.28
CA HIS A 167 23.77 -46.10 39.33
C HIS A 167 24.41 -45.55 40.62
N ASN A 168 24.00 -44.37 41.07
CA ASN A 168 24.48 -43.77 42.30
C ASN A 168 24.07 -44.58 43.55
N VAL A 169 22.85 -45.14 43.57
CA VAL A 169 22.42 -46.07 44.63
C VAL A 169 23.24 -47.36 44.60
N ASP A 170 23.50 -47.94 43.42
CA ASP A 170 24.32 -49.14 43.28
C ASP A 170 25.77 -48.91 43.75
N LEU A 171 26.40 -47.78 43.36
CA LEU A 171 27.72 -47.39 43.87
C LEU A 171 27.73 -47.15 45.38
N SER A 172 26.69 -46.47 45.90
CA SER A 172 26.55 -46.30 47.35
C SER A 172 26.33 -47.64 48.04
N TRP A 173 25.65 -48.61 47.44
CA TRP A 173 25.49 -49.92 48.05
C TRP A 173 26.82 -50.69 48.10
N ASP A 174 27.65 -50.62 47.05
CA ASP A 174 28.99 -51.24 47.04
C ASP A 174 29.96 -50.61 48.07
N ASP A 175 29.99 -49.28 48.24
CA ASP A 175 30.86 -48.61 49.25
C ASP A 175 30.40 -48.89 50.70
N TRP A 176 29.09 -49.08 50.92
CA TRP A 176 28.56 -49.43 52.25
C TRP A 176 28.63 -50.94 52.53
N GLY A 177 28.58 -51.77 51.50
CA GLY A 177 28.76 -53.22 51.57
C GLY A 177 30.20 -53.62 51.95
N ASP A 178 31.20 -52.91 51.42
CA ASP A 178 32.61 -53.20 51.70
C ASP A 178 33.11 -52.61 53.03
N ARG A 179 32.42 -51.60 53.58
CA ARG A 179 32.74 -51.03 54.91
C ARG A 179 32.28 -51.85 56.10
N ASN A 180 31.47 -52.90 55.91
CA ASN A 180 31.05 -53.78 57.00
C ASN A 180 32.05 -54.91 57.32
N MET A 181 33.24 -54.92 56.72
CA MET A 181 34.28 -55.94 56.96
C MET A 181 35.64 -55.38 57.40
N ARG A 182 35.70 -54.22 58.09
CA ARG A 182 36.96 -53.76 58.72
C ARG A 182 36.74 -53.01 60.04
N PRO A 183 37.20 -53.51 61.21
CA PRO A 183 37.23 -52.73 62.43
C PRO A 183 38.46 -51.81 62.41
N ASN A 184 38.39 -50.70 61.68
CA ASN A 184 39.46 -49.70 61.70
C ASN A 184 39.29 -48.77 62.92
N LYS A 185 39.96 -49.13 64.01
CA LYS A 185 40.42 -48.19 65.05
C LYS A 185 41.44 -47.24 64.43
N VAL A 186 41.08 -46.02 64.05
CA VAL A 186 42.00 -44.87 64.06
C VAL A 186 41.21 -43.59 64.33
N ARG A 187 41.52 -42.95 65.48
CA ARG A 187 41.09 -41.61 65.86
C ARG A 187 41.79 -40.57 64.98
N GLY A 188 41.03 -39.65 64.38
CA GLY A 188 41.53 -38.43 63.73
C GLY A 188 40.72 -37.20 64.17
N PRO A 189 41.34 -36.02 64.41
CA PRO A 189 40.75 -34.93 65.18
C PRO A 189 39.98 -33.94 64.30
N GLY A 190 38.75 -33.60 64.69
CA GLY A 190 37.99 -32.58 63.97
C GLY A 190 36.57 -32.36 64.48
N ARG A 191 36.34 -32.37 65.80
CA ARG A 191 35.04 -31.94 66.35
C ARG A 191 34.91 -30.42 66.20
N LYS A 192 34.23 -29.96 65.14
CA LYS A 192 33.62 -28.63 65.15
C LYS A 192 32.67 -28.59 66.34
N LYS A 193 32.90 -27.67 67.28
CA LYS A 193 32.06 -27.52 68.47
C LYS A 193 30.63 -27.24 68.01
N ALA A 194 29.67 -28.01 68.52
CA ALA A 194 28.25 -27.80 68.25
C ALA A 194 27.87 -26.37 68.67
N VAL A 195 27.20 -25.65 67.77
CA VAL A 195 26.63 -24.34 68.05
C VAL A 195 25.52 -24.56 69.08
N THR A 196 25.75 -24.15 70.32
CA THR A 196 24.75 -24.21 71.38
C THR A 196 23.71 -23.15 71.14
N VAL A 197 22.55 -23.55 70.61
CA VAL A 197 21.37 -22.68 70.52
C VAL A 197 20.69 -22.70 71.89
N THR A 198 20.70 -21.57 72.59
CA THR A 198 20.06 -21.43 73.91
C THR A 198 18.60 -21.05 73.71
N GLY A 199 17.70 -22.03 73.77
CA GLY A 199 16.24 -21.84 73.72
C GLY A 199 15.51 -23.18 73.50
N PRO A 200 14.22 -23.32 73.86
CA PRO A 200 13.47 -24.54 73.56
C PRO A 200 13.36 -24.72 72.05
N PHE A 201 13.99 -25.76 71.50
CA PHE A 201 13.98 -26.11 70.08
C PHE A 201 13.14 -27.37 69.88
N ILE A 202 12.26 -27.33 68.86
CA ILE A 202 11.53 -28.53 68.42
C ILE A 202 12.48 -29.31 67.53
N VAL A 203 12.89 -30.49 68.00
CA VAL A 203 13.71 -31.43 67.23
C VAL A 203 12.78 -32.21 66.30
N TYR A 204 12.81 -31.87 65.01
CA TYR A 204 12.03 -32.58 63.99
C TYR A 204 12.63 -33.93 63.58
N MET A 205 13.90 -34.18 63.92
CA MET A 205 14.63 -35.39 63.56
C MET A 205 14.79 -36.30 64.77
N LEU A 206 14.27 -37.52 64.69
CA LEU A 206 14.51 -38.54 65.71
C LEU A 206 16.02 -38.79 65.88
N ARG A 207 16.43 -39.17 67.10
CA ARG A 207 17.83 -39.55 67.35
C ARG A 207 18.14 -40.86 66.62
N GLU A 208 19.40 -41.06 66.22
CA GLU A 208 19.82 -42.31 65.55
C GLU A 208 19.44 -43.57 66.34
N GLU A 209 19.47 -43.49 67.68
CA GLU A 209 19.05 -44.56 68.59
C GLU A 209 17.58 -44.95 68.41
N GLU A 210 16.69 -43.95 68.30
CA GLU A 210 15.23 -44.15 68.13
C GLU A 210 14.92 -44.68 66.72
N ILE A 211 15.62 -44.18 65.70
CA ILE A 211 15.48 -44.66 64.32
C ILE A 211 15.89 -46.14 64.22
N ILE A 212 16.97 -46.54 64.90
CA ILE A 212 17.45 -47.92 64.93
C ILE A 212 16.47 -48.82 65.69
N GLU A 213 15.90 -48.35 66.80
CA GLU A 213 14.89 -49.08 67.56
C GLU A 213 13.61 -49.31 66.76
N ASP A 214 13.11 -48.29 66.07
CA ASP A 214 11.95 -48.39 65.17
C ASP A 214 12.22 -49.32 63.98
N TRP A 215 13.40 -49.23 63.37
CA TRP A 215 13.79 -50.11 62.28
C TRP A 215 13.87 -51.58 62.72
N ASN A 216 14.41 -51.85 63.90
CA ASN A 216 14.44 -53.20 64.48
C ASN A 216 13.02 -53.71 64.77
N SER A 217 12.14 -52.84 65.25
CA SER A 217 10.73 -53.16 65.52
C SER A 217 9.98 -53.50 64.24
N ILE A 218 10.15 -52.71 63.16
CA ILE A 218 9.58 -52.97 61.84
C ILE A 218 10.10 -54.30 61.27
N ARG A 219 11.41 -54.53 61.35
CA ARG A 219 12.02 -55.77 60.85
C ARG A 219 11.52 -57.00 61.61
N LYS A 220 11.36 -56.90 62.93
CA LYS A 220 10.80 -57.98 63.76
C LYS A 220 9.34 -58.26 63.40
N ALA A 221 8.53 -57.23 63.19
CA ALA A 221 7.13 -57.38 62.77
C ALA A 221 7.02 -58.03 61.38
N LEU A 222 7.84 -57.62 60.41
CA LEU A 222 7.86 -58.22 59.06
C LEU A 222 8.30 -59.70 59.09
N ASN A 223 9.28 -60.05 59.92
CA ASN A 223 9.70 -61.43 60.09
C ASN A 223 8.62 -62.28 60.76
N GLN A 224 7.95 -61.76 61.79
CA GLN A 224 6.79 -62.44 62.38
C GLN A 224 5.67 -62.64 61.36
N GLN A 225 5.35 -61.63 60.55
CA GLN A 225 4.34 -61.74 59.49
C GLN A 225 4.72 -62.81 58.45
N ARG A 226 6.01 -62.94 58.11
CA ARG A 226 6.51 -64.04 57.24
C ARG A 226 6.40 -65.41 57.91
N GLU A 227 6.60 -65.52 59.22
CA GLU A 227 6.39 -66.78 59.94
C GLU A 227 4.91 -67.16 60.00
N TYR A 228 3.99 -66.21 60.22
CA TYR A 228 2.54 -66.46 60.18
C TYR A 228 2.01 -66.84 58.78
N GLN A 229 2.68 -66.44 57.70
CA GLN A 229 2.35 -66.83 56.32
C GLN A 229 2.93 -68.20 55.92
N ASN A 230 3.89 -68.74 56.69
CA ASN A 230 4.54 -70.03 56.42
C ASN A 230 4.07 -71.17 57.36
N ILE A 231 2.99 -70.97 58.12
CA ILE A 231 2.37 -72.05 58.89
C ILE A 231 1.48 -72.86 57.92
N PRO A 232 1.80 -74.12 57.60
CA PRO A 232 0.87 -74.95 56.85
C PRO A 232 -0.35 -75.22 57.74
N MET A 233 -1.54 -74.78 57.33
CA MET A 233 -2.76 -75.39 57.86
C MET A 233 -2.80 -76.85 57.40
N VAL A 234 -2.44 -77.70 58.35
CA VAL A 234 -2.61 -79.16 58.32
C VAL A 234 -4.09 -79.47 58.06
N LYS A 235 -4.31 -80.50 57.23
CA LYS A 235 -5.59 -81.07 56.80
C LYS A 235 -6.59 -81.29 57.93
#